data_AF-A0A2W6APV1-F1
#
_entry.id   AF-A0A2W6APV1-F1
#
_cell.length_a   1.000
_cell.length_b   1.000
_cell.length_c   1.000
_cell.angle_alpha   90.00
_cell.angle_beta   90.00
_cell.angle_gamma   90.00
#
_symmetry.space_group_name_H-M   'P 1'
#
loop_
_entity.id
_entity.type
_entity.pdbx_description
1 polymer ?
#
loop_
_entity_poly.entity_id
_entity_poly.type
_entity_poly.pdbx_seq_one_letter_code
_entity_poly.pdbx_strand_id
1 'polypeptide(L)'
;MYIDEVGNPGLGQSNHPNNQFLSLTGLITELDNVPAIQNQMDTLKMNYFGSSNVIFHRNDIERGNGVFLPLLNQQIRQSFNHELEGLLASWNFTLVTVCMDKVSFW
;
A
#
# COMPACT_ATOMS: atom_id res chain seq x y z
N MET A 1 11.08 -10.13 6.70
CA MET A 1 11.23 -8.76 6.17
C MET A 1 10.69 -8.76 4.76
N TYR A 2 9.63 -7.97 4.51
CA TYR A 2 9.10 -7.72 3.17
C TYR A 2 9.60 -6.34 2.72
N ILE A 3 10.00 -6.19 1.45
CA ILE A 3 10.61 -4.96 0.92
C ILE A 3 9.85 -4.58 -0.35
N ASP A 4 9.44 -3.31 -0.48
CA ASP A 4 8.84 -2.76 -1.69
C ASP A 4 9.48 -1.40 -2.05
N GLU A 5 9.55 -1.10 -3.35
CA GLU A 5 10.10 0.15 -3.89
C GLU A 5 8.96 1.10 -4.27
N VAL A 6 9.05 2.36 -3.85
CA VAL A 6 8.10 3.40 -4.29
C VAL A 6 8.85 4.59 -4.87
N GLY A 7 8.74 4.77 -6.19
CA GLY A 7 9.35 5.89 -6.91
C GLY A 7 9.23 5.75 -8.43
N ASN A 8 9.53 6.82 -9.16
CA ASN A 8 9.65 6.79 -10.62
C ASN A 8 11.05 6.26 -11.01
N PRO A 9 11.16 5.12 -11.74
CA PRO A 9 12.43 4.55 -12.17
C PRO A 9 13.11 5.36 -13.30
N GLY A 10 12.44 6.38 -13.84
CA GLY A 10 12.99 7.21 -14.91
C GLY A 10 14.18 8.07 -14.48
N LEU A 11 15.39 7.67 -14.88
CA LEU A 11 16.64 8.43 -14.72
C LEU A 11 16.67 9.77 -15.50
N GLY A 12 15.68 10.03 -16.37
CA GLY A 12 15.68 11.16 -17.32
C GLY A 12 14.84 12.40 -16.96
N GLN A 13 14.26 12.50 -15.75
CA GLN A 13 13.42 13.64 -15.34
C GLN A 13 13.75 14.20 -13.96
N SER A 14 15.04 14.31 -13.62
CA SER A 14 15.55 14.79 -12.33
C SER A 14 15.30 16.27 -12.04
N ASN A 15 14.78 17.06 -12.98
CA ASN A 15 14.53 18.50 -12.80
C ASN A 15 13.14 18.83 -12.22
N HIS A 16 12.30 17.83 -11.94
CA HIS A 16 11.01 18.03 -11.27
C HIS A 16 11.12 17.65 -9.78
N PRO A 17 10.67 18.49 -8.82
CA PRO A 17 10.79 18.22 -7.38
C PRO A 17 10.22 16.85 -6.95
N ASN A 18 9.20 16.35 -7.65
CA ASN A 18 8.55 15.07 -7.37
C ASN A 18 9.34 13.84 -7.82
N ASN A 19 10.43 14.00 -8.58
CA ASN A 19 11.26 12.89 -9.07
C ASN A 19 12.63 12.83 -8.36
N GLN A 20 12.92 13.79 -7.50
CA GLN A 20 14.21 13.94 -6.80
C GLN A 20 14.43 12.87 -5.74
N PHE A 21 13.36 12.45 -5.05
CA PHE A 21 13.48 11.50 -3.95
C PHE A 21 13.01 10.10 -4.37
N LEU A 22 13.80 9.08 -4.06
CA LEU A 22 13.41 7.67 -4.13
C LEU A 22 13.16 7.18 -2.71
N SER A 23 12.02 6.56 -2.45
CA SER A 23 11.74 5.94 -1.15
C SER A 23 11.68 4.42 -1.28
N LEU A 24 12.52 3.73 -0.53
CA LEU A 24 12.45 2.29 -0.35
C LEU A 24 11.83 2.02 1.02
N THR A 25 10.71 1.30 1.04
CA THR A 25 9.97 1.02 2.28
C THR A 25 9.94 -0.48 2.52
N GLY A 26 10.49 -0.91 3.66
CA GLY A 26 10.39 -2.27 4.16
C GLY A 26 9.42 -2.37 5.34
N LEU A 27 8.76 -3.52 5.45
CA LEU A 27 7.94 -3.89 6.59
C LEU A 27 8.54 -5.11 7.30
N ILE A 28 8.67 -5.00 8.61
CA ILE A 28 9.20 -6.04 9.50
C ILE A 28 8.12 -6.41 10.50
N THR A 29 7.79 -7.68 10.62
CA THR A 29 6.86 -8.20 11.62
C THR A 29 7.33 -9.58 12.07
N GLU A 30 6.90 -10.01 13.26
CA GLU A 30 7.12 -11.36 13.76
C GLU A 30 6.38 -12.38 12.89
N LEU A 31 6.98 -13.56 12.67
CA LEU A 31 6.37 -14.61 11.85
C LEU A 31 5.00 -15.06 12.41
N ASP A 32 4.84 -15.05 13.74
CA ASP A 32 3.60 -15.43 14.42
C ASP A 32 2.43 -14.48 14.11
N ASN A 33 2.71 -13.24 13.67
CA ASN A 33 1.68 -12.28 13.28
C ASN A 33 1.17 -12.52 11.84
N VAL A 34 1.96 -13.17 10.98
CA VAL A 34 1.67 -13.31 9.55
C VAL A 34 0.31 -13.99 9.29
N PRO A 35 -0.04 -15.11 9.96
CA PRO A 35 -1.34 -15.75 9.74
C PRO A 35 -2.53 -14.84 10.11
N ALA A 36 -2.41 -14.06 11.19
CA ALA A 36 -3.47 -13.15 11.61
C ALA A 36 -3.65 -12.00 10.60
N ILE A 37 -2.55 -11.37 10.18
CA ILE A 37 -2.55 -10.31 9.18
C ILE A 37 -3.15 -10.82 7.86
N GLN A 38 -2.74 -12.00 7.40
CA GLN A 38 -3.24 -12.60 6.16
C GLN A 38 -4.74 -12.87 6.23
N ASN A 39 -5.23 -13.51 7.30
CA ASN A 39 -6.65 -13.82 7.46
C ASN A 39 -7.52 -12.54 7.53
N GLN A 40 -7.05 -11.51 8.21
CA GLN A 40 -7.76 -10.23 8.32
C GLN A 40 -7.78 -9.49 6.97
N MET A 41 -6.66 -9.50 6.24
CA MET A 41 -6.60 -8.94 4.90
C MET A 41 -7.50 -9.69 3.92
N ASP A 42 -7.52 -11.02 3.97
CA ASP A 42 -8.39 -11.84 3.12
C ASP A 42 -9.86 -11.59 3.44
N THR A 43 -10.21 -11.45 4.72
CA THR A 43 -11.57 -11.08 5.16
C THR A 43 -11.97 -9.71 4.60
N LEU A 44 -11.11 -8.70 4.73
CA LEU A 44 -11.34 -7.37 4.16
C LEU A 44 -11.60 -7.48 2.64
N LYS A 45 -10.74 -8.19 1.91
CA LYS A 45 -10.88 -8.35 0.45
C LYS A 45 -12.18 -9.07 0.07
N MET A 46 -12.54 -10.12 0.81
CA MET A 46 -13.80 -10.83 0.60
C MET A 46 -15.01 -9.92 0.83
N ASN A 47 -15.01 -9.11 1.89
CA ASN A 47 -16.11 -8.22 2.26
C ASN A 47 -16.40 -7.15 1.19
N TYR A 48 -15.36 -6.55 0.62
CA TYR A 48 -15.52 -5.42 -0.33
C TYR A 48 -15.45 -5.83 -1.80
N PHE A 49 -14.77 -6.92 -2.14
CA PHE A 49 -14.47 -7.29 -3.53
C PHE A 49 -14.87 -8.74 -3.89
N GLY A 50 -15.36 -9.52 -2.93
CA GLY A 50 -15.86 -10.88 -3.16
C GLY A 50 -14.79 -11.93 -3.47
N SER A 51 -13.50 -11.60 -3.29
CA SER A 51 -12.38 -12.51 -3.53
C SER A 51 -11.17 -12.12 -2.67
N SER A 52 -10.45 -13.09 -2.09
CA SER A 52 -9.16 -12.84 -1.42
C SER A 52 -7.99 -12.67 -2.40
N ASN A 53 -8.17 -13.06 -3.66
CA ASN A 53 -7.15 -12.96 -4.71
C ASN A 53 -7.06 -11.55 -5.34
N VAL A 54 -7.38 -10.51 -4.57
CA VAL A 54 -7.30 -9.11 -5.02
C VAL A 54 -5.95 -8.53 -4.63
N ILE A 55 -5.25 -7.95 -5.60
CA ILE A 55 -3.99 -7.24 -5.40
C ILE A 55 -4.28 -5.75 -5.27
N PHE A 56 -3.85 -5.13 -4.16
CA PHE A 56 -4.11 -3.73 -3.86
C PHE A 56 -3.11 -2.83 -4.58
N HIS A 57 -3.48 -2.37 -5.77
CA HIS A 57 -2.77 -1.30 -6.46
C HIS A 57 -3.38 0.06 -6.11
N ARG A 58 -2.58 0.96 -5.55
CA ARG A 58 -3.01 2.31 -5.14
C ARG A 58 -3.82 3.02 -6.23
N ASN A 59 -3.28 3.05 -7.45
CA ASN A 59 -3.91 3.74 -8.57
C ASN A 59 -5.31 3.19 -8.91
N ASP A 60 -5.51 1.88 -8.77
CA ASP A 60 -6.80 1.25 -9.06
C ASP A 60 -7.80 1.44 -7.92
N ILE A 61 -7.35 1.44 -6.66
CA ILE A 61 -8.17 1.77 -5.49
C ILE A 61 -8.62 3.25 -5.54
N GLU A 62 -7.71 4.17 -5.84
CA GLU A 62 -8.00 5.60 -5.94
C GLU A 62 -9.02 5.86 -7.06
N ARG A 63 -8.84 5.24 -8.23
CA ARG A 63 -9.73 5.43 -9.39
C ARG A 63 -10.98 4.56 -9.38
N GLY A 64 -11.04 3.53 -8.53
CA GLY A 64 -12.12 2.55 -8.52
C GLY A 64 -12.15 1.68 -9.79
N ASN A 65 -10.98 1.31 -10.34
CA ASN A 65 -10.88 0.53 -11.57
C ASN A 65 -11.10 -0.97 -11.33
N GLY A 66 -11.66 -1.67 -12.32
CA GLY A 66 -11.73 -3.14 -12.31
C GLY A 66 -12.47 -3.69 -11.09
N VAL A 67 -11.80 -4.53 -10.30
CA VAL A 67 -12.38 -5.12 -9.07
C VAL A 67 -12.70 -4.08 -7.99
N PHE A 68 -12.17 -2.86 -8.10
CA PHE A 68 -12.38 -1.76 -7.15
C PHE A 68 -13.58 -0.85 -7.50
N LEU A 69 -14.39 -1.19 -8.52
CA LEU A 69 -15.62 -0.48 -8.86
C LEU A 69 -16.56 -0.19 -7.67
N PRO A 70 -16.73 -1.09 -6.67
CA PRO A 70 -17.53 -0.79 -5.48
C PRO A 70 -17.09 0.47 -4.73
N LEU A 71 -15.80 0.84 -4.80
CA LEU A 71 -15.26 2.04 -4.16
C LEU A 71 -15.63 3.35 -4.87
N LEU A 72 -16.35 3.31 -6.01
CA LEU A 72 -16.96 4.49 -6.60
C LEU A 72 -18.14 4.99 -5.74
N ASN A 73 -18.75 4.11 -4.94
CA ASN A 73 -19.73 4.51 -3.93
C ASN A 73 -18.99 5.09 -2.71
N GLN A 74 -19.33 6.33 -2.34
CA GLN A 74 -18.62 7.06 -1.28
C GLN A 74 -18.78 6.39 0.09
N GLN A 75 -19.94 5.84 0.42
CA GLN A 75 -20.19 5.17 1.69
C GLN A 75 -19.38 3.87 1.79
N ILE A 76 -19.34 3.08 0.71
CA ILE A 76 -18.50 1.87 0.65
C ILE A 76 -17.03 2.24 0.79
N ARG A 77 -16.56 3.28 0.09
CA ARG A 77 -15.17 3.74 0.19
C ARG A 77 -14.81 4.19 1.61
N GLN A 78 -15.68 4.93 2.28
CA GLN A 78 -15.45 5.37 3.65
C GLN A 78 -15.36 4.19 4.62
N SER A 79 -16.26 3.22 4.48
CA SER A 79 -16.24 1.98 5.28
C SER A 79 -14.94 1.20 5.05
N PHE A 80 -14.57 0.98 3.79
CA PHE A 80 -13.33 0.29 3.41
C PHE A 80 -12.09 0.96 3.99
N ASN A 81 -11.98 2.28 3.82
CA ASN A 81 -10.83 3.04 4.33
C ASN A 81 -10.75 2.96 5.85
N HIS A 82 -11.87 3.14 6.54
CA HIS A 82 -11.90 3.10 8.00
C HIS A 82 -11.50 1.73 8.55
N GLU A 83 -11.98 0.65 7.92
CA GLU A 83 -11.65 -0.71 8.32
C GLU A 83 -10.17 -1.04 8.03
N LEU A 84 -9.66 -0.68 6.84
CA LEU A 84 -8.26 -0.87 6.48
C LEU A 84 -7.32 -0.08 7.40
N GLU A 85 -7.65 1.18 7.71
CA GLU A 85 -6.91 2.01 8.66
C GLU A 85 -6.89 1.39 10.06
N GLY A 86 -8.04 0.89 10.54
CA GLY A 86 -8.13 0.20 11.82
C GLY A 86 -7.26 -1.06 11.88
N LEU A 87 -7.25 -1.85 10.80
CA LEU A 87 -6.39 -3.03 10.70
C LEU A 87 -4.90 -2.64 10.73
N LEU A 88 -4.49 -1.68 9.91
CA LEU A 88 -3.10 -1.19 9.85
C LEU A 88 -2.63 -0.66 11.22
N ALA A 89 -3.49 0.04 11.95
CA ALA A 89 -3.18 0.55 13.29
C ALA A 89 -3.11 -0.57 14.35
N SER A 90 -3.81 -1.69 14.14
CA SER A 90 -3.85 -2.81 15.08
C SER A 90 -2.69 -3.80 14.91
N TRP A 91 -2.12 -3.89 13.71
CA TRP A 91 -1.06 -4.85 13.41
C TRP A 91 0.27 -4.40 14.02
N ASN A 92 0.98 -5.36 14.62
CA ASN A 92 2.31 -5.12 15.14
C ASN A 92 3.36 -5.33 14.04
N PHE A 93 3.84 -4.25 13.45
CA PHE A 93 4.94 -4.25 12.50
C PHE A 93 5.78 -2.97 12.64
N THR A 94 7.02 -3.03 12.18
CA THR A 94 7.91 -1.88 12.03
C THR A 94 8.04 -1.55 10.55
N LEU A 95 7.79 -0.30 10.19
CA LEU A 95 8.12 0.25 8.88
C LEU A 95 9.50 0.88 8.91
N VAL A 96 10.32 0.55 7.93
CA VAL A 96 11.63 1.17 7.70
C VAL A 96 11.59 1.80 6.32
N THR A 97 11.67 3.12 6.23
CA THR A 97 11.73 3.83 4.96
C THR A 97 13.07 4.54 4.82
N VAL A 98 13.77 4.25 3.72
CA VAL A 98 14.97 4.98 3.32
C VAL A 98 14.57 5.94 2.20
N CYS A 99 14.73 7.23 2.46
CA CYS A 99 14.57 8.27 1.46
C CYS A 99 15.96 8.62 0.89
N MET A 100 16.18 8.39 -0.39
CA MET A 100 17.38 8.76 -1.11
C MET A 100 17.12 10.01 -1.94
N ASP A 101 17.92 11.04 -1.73
CA ASP A 101 18.00 12.20 -2.61
C ASP A 101 18.86 11.85 -3.83
N LYS A 102 18.23 11.74 -5.00
CA LYS A 102 18.91 11.43 -6.27
C LYS A 102 19.81 12.57 -6.75
N VAL A 103 19.68 13.79 -6.23
CA VAL A 103 20.51 14.95 -6.63
C VAL A 103 21.80 15.01 -5.82
N SER A 104 21.76 14.60 -4.55
CA SER A 104 22.93 14.63 -3.66
C SER A 104 23.81 13.38 -3.76
N PHE A 105 23.30 12.31 -4.39
CA PHE A 105 24.02 11.04 -4.57
C PHE A 105 24.89 10.99 -5.84
N TRP A 106 24.82 12.02 -6.70
CA TRP A 106 25.56 12.14 -7.97
C TRP A 106 26.23 13.50 -8.12
#